data_AF-A0A2A2REZ6-F1
#
_entry.id   AF-A0A2A2REZ6-F1
#
_cell.length_a   1.000
_cell.length_b   1.000
_cell.length_c   1.000
_cell.angle_alpha   90.00
_cell.angle_beta   90.00
_cell.angle_gamma   90.00
#
_symmetry.space_group_name_H-M   'P 1'
#
loop_
_entity.id
_entity.type
_entity.pdbx_description
1 polymer ?
#
loop_
_entity_poly.entity_id
_entity_poly.type
_entity_poly.pdbx_seq_one_letter_code
_entity_poly.pdbx_strand_id
1 'polypeptide(L)'
;MRFALPLLCLLLAAGPLNAADALSDYVRKPDASFAWKQVEHRDVDGFTATRLDLTSQTWRGHVWQHQMLVVRPPQVRNKDAAFLFITGDGDAAKLFNLLKTLAERAGAIAVGLNRVPNQPLYDGRREDALIAHTFDQFLKTGDPEWPLLLPMTKSAVRAMDAVQAFASADGGAKPTRFVVGGASKRGWTTWLTAAADPRVAGIAPMVIDMLNMNAQLNWAQQVYGRQSEQINDYTSLKLVERMHEPRMVELRSWVDPYSHRKSYSMPKLLLLGTNDPYWTVDALRHYWNELPEPKLIFQTPNAGHDLAGGREATQTLAAFFQMIADREPLPRLQWSFNAKGSGVAIETTTSTPAKAFRLWTADSPDRDLRNDRWASEELPSNPGRKAATQLSQPASGYRAYLVEAEFTASTGHAYKLSTEARVTPDTQPAQK
;
A
#
# COMPACT_ATOMS: atom_id res chain seq x y z
N MET A 1 33.90 55.86 -29.50
CA MET A 1 33.44 54.49 -29.82
C MET A 1 33.08 53.80 -28.53
N ARG A 2 31.79 53.67 -28.22
CA ARG A 2 31.26 52.92 -27.06
C ARG A 2 30.53 51.70 -27.64
N PHE A 3 31.06 50.51 -27.42
CA PHE A 3 30.39 49.27 -27.78
C PHE A 3 29.35 48.94 -26.70
N ALA A 4 28.08 48.92 -27.09
CA ALA A 4 26.98 48.41 -26.28
C ALA A 4 26.93 46.87 -26.43
N LEU A 5 27.06 46.15 -25.32
CA LEU A 5 26.84 44.70 -25.25
C LEU A 5 25.33 44.45 -25.06
N PRO A 6 24.66 43.63 -25.89
CA PRO A 6 23.26 43.30 -25.64
C PRO A 6 23.18 42.25 -24.53
N LEU A 7 22.36 42.55 -23.52
CA LEU A 7 22.00 41.65 -22.43
C LEU A 7 21.10 40.55 -23.01
N LEU A 8 21.64 39.35 -23.19
CA LEU A 8 20.87 38.18 -23.61
C LEU A 8 20.07 37.67 -22.40
N CYS A 9 18.79 38.03 -22.32
CA CYS A 9 17.86 37.42 -21.37
C CYS A 9 17.68 35.93 -21.73
N LEU A 10 18.34 35.05 -20.97
CA LEU A 10 18.00 33.63 -20.94
C LEU A 10 16.61 33.47 -20.31
N LEU A 11 15.60 33.31 -21.15
CA LEU A 11 14.32 32.71 -20.76
C LEU A 11 14.61 31.26 -20.35
N LEU A 12 14.63 31.01 -19.03
CA LEU A 12 14.54 29.66 -18.49
C LEU A 12 13.19 29.09 -18.91
N ALA A 13 13.20 28.24 -19.92
CA ALA A 13 12.06 27.42 -20.26
C ALA A 13 11.73 26.54 -19.05
N ALA A 14 10.55 26.73 -18.45
CA ALA A 14 10.01 25.79 -17.49
C ALA A 14 9.83 24.45 -18.20
N GLY A 15 10.68 23.48 -17.86
CA GLY A 15 10.49 22.10 -18.31
C GLY A 15 9.15 21.56 -17.81
N PRO A 16 8.62 20.50 -18.43
CA PRO A 16 7.40 19.85 -17.93
C PRO A 16 7.62 19.46 -16.46
N LEU A 17 6.73 19.92 -15.57
CA LEU A 17 6.71 19.47 -14.18
C LEU A 17 6.70 17.94 -14.19
N ASN A 18 7.74 17.32 -13.63
CA ASN A 18 7.74 15.88 -13.49
C ASN A 18 6.64 15.53 -12.48
N ALA A 19 5.93 14.43 -12.70
CA ALA A 19 4.87 13.95 -11.81
C ALA A 19 5.34 13.79 -10.35
N ALA A 20 6.63 13.45 -10.18
CA ALA A 20 7.32 13.37 -8.90
C ALA A 20 7.51 14.75 -8.21
N ASP A 21 7.50 15.84 -8.97
CA ASP A 21 7.78 17.18 -8.46
C ASP A 21 6.58 17.70 -7.66
N ALA A 22 5.35 17.66 -8.16
CA ALA A 22 4.19 18.24 -7.45
C ALA A 22 3.89 17.58 -6.08
N LEU A 23 3.94 16.24 -6.02
CA LEU A 23 3.78 15.51 -4.76
C LEU A 23 4.90 15.86 -3.78
N SER A 24 6.16 15.79 -4.24
CA SER A 24 7.33 16.05 -3.40
C SER A 24 7.37 17.50 -2.92
N ASP A 25 7.06 18.45 -3.80
CA ASP A 25 7.04 19.89 -3.52
C ASP A 25 6.00 20.22 -2.45
N TYR A 26 4.79 19.67 -2.58
CA TYR A 26 3.74 19.85 -1.59
C TYR A 26 4.17 19.31 -0.22
N VAL A 27 4.71 18.08 -0.18
CA VAL A 27 5.13 17.40 1.05
C VAL A 27 6.25 18.17 1.74
N ARG A 28 7.23 18.67 0.97
CA ARG A 28 8.40 19.41 1.48
C ARG A 28 8.09 20.84 1.89
N LYS A 29 7.02 21.44 1.36
CA LYS A 29 6.60 22.81 1.69
C LYS A 29 6.57 23.01 3.22
N PRO A 30 7.34 23.95 3.78
CA PRO A 30 7.30 24.25 5.21
C PRO A 30 5.89 24.66 5.64
N ASP A 31 5.55 24.32 6.88
CA ASP A 31 4.26 24.70 7.47
C ASP A 31 4.49 25.10 8.93
N ALA A 32 4.15 26.35 9.27
CA ALA A 32 4.37 26.90 10.60
C ALA A 32 3.44 26.31 11.68
N SER A 33 2.38 25.60 11.28
CA SER A 33 1.46 24.96 12.22
C SER A 33 1.97 23.61 12.73
N PHE A 34 3.04 23.05 12.15
CA PHE A 34 3.60 21.79 12.60
C PHE A 34 3.99 21.86 14.09
N ALA A 35 3.39 21.00 14.90
CA ALA A 35 3.64 20.90 16.32
C ALA A 35 3.27 19.51 16.81
N TRP A 36 3.95 19.02 17.85
CA TRP A 36 3.56 17.79 18.51
C TRP A 36 3.76 17.92 20.03
N LYS A 37 3.00 17.15 20.80
CA LYS A 37 3.16 17.06 22.26
C LYS A 37 2.85 15.66 22.74
N GLN A 38 3.60 15.21 23.74
CA GLN A 38 3.23 14.02 24.50
C GLN A 38 2.04 14.35 25.40
N VAL A 39 1.01 13.52 25.36
CA VAL A 39 -0.20 13.71 26.17
C VAL A 39 -0.45 12.57 27.15
N GLU A 40 0.25 11.45 26.99
CA GLU A 40 0.09 10.28 27.85
C GLU A 40 1.28 9.35 27.72
N HIS A 41 1.60 8.65 28.81
CA HIS A 41 2.63 7.61 28.87
C HIS A 41 2.20 6.54 29.86
N ARG A 42 2.25 5.26 29.44
CA ARG A 42 1.84 4.12 30.25
C ARG A 42 2.69 2.89 29.94
N ASP A 43 2.89 2.04 30.94
CA ASP A 43 3.40 0.68 30.74
C ASP A 43 2.23 -0.31 30.69
N VAL A 44 2.18 -1.12 29.63
CA VAL A 44 1.12 -2.10 29.38
C VAL A 44 1.77 -3.37 28.83
N ASP A 45 1.51 -4.52 29.45
CA ASP A 45 2.10 -5.83 29.08
C ASP A 45 3.64 -5.84 28.98
N GLY A 46 4.33 -4.99 29.74
CA GLY A 46 5.79 -4.84 29.65
C GLY A 46 6.29 -3.96 28.50
N PHE A 47 5.37 -3.33 27.74
CA PHE A 47 5.67 -2.36 26.70
C PHE A 47 5.39 -0.95 27.19
N THR A 48 6.18 0.00 26.72
CA THR A 48 5.88 1.42 26.93
C THR A 48 4.98 1.91 25.79
N ALA A 49 3.80 2.42 26.13
CA ALA A 49 2.83 3.00 25.23
C ALA A 49 2.71 4.52 25.49
N THR A 50 3.08 5.33 24.51
CA THR A 50 3.03 6.80 24.60
C THR A 50 2.08 7.37 23.56
N ARG A 51 1.16 8.24 23.97
CA ARG A 51 0.28 8.97 23.05
C ARG A 51 0.84 10.35 22.76
N LEU A 52 0.92 10.70 21.48
CA LEU A 52 1.28 12.03 21.01
C LEU A 52 0.07 12.66 20.28
N ASP A 53 -0.17 13.94 20.54
CA ASP A 53 -0.98 14.77 19.66
C ASP A 53 -0.06 15.42 18.64
N LEU A 54 -0.42 15.34 17.35
CA LEU A 54 0.33 15.92 16.24
C LEU A 54 -0.55 16.89 15.46
N THR A 55 -0.10 18.12 15.26
CA THR A 55 -0.56 18.99 14.18
C THR A 55 0.42 18.86 13.02
N SER A 56 -0.01 18.34 11.88
CA SER A 56 0.89 18.08 10.75
C SER A 56 1.08 19.30 9.84
N GLN A 57 0.01 20.07 9.64
CA GLN A 57 -0.05 21.17 8.68
C GLN A 57 -1.38 21.94 8.80
N THR A 58 -1.48 23.03 8.05
CA THR A 58 -2.74 23.68 7.71
C THR A 58 -3.00 23.52 6.22
N TRP A 59 -4.10 22.85 5.87
CA TRP A 59 -4.48 22.61 4.49
C TRP A 59 -5.77 23.35 4.18
N ARG A 60 -5.71 24.30 3.25
CA ARG A 60 -6.86 25.11 2.79
C ARG A 60 -7.66 25.73 3.95
N GLY A 61 -6.96 26.26 4.95
CA GLY A 61 -7.55 26.88 6.15
C GLY A 61 -7.97 25.89 7.25
N HIS A 62 -7.87 24.58 7.01
CA HIS A 62 -8.14 23.55 8.02
C HIS A 62 -6.84 23.14 8.71
N VAL A 63 -6.78 23.25 10.04
CA VAL A 63 -5.67 22.70 10.84
C VAL A 63 -5.81 21.17 10.90
N TRP A 64 -4.76 20.45 10.52
CA TRP A 64 -4.76 18.99 10.50
C TRP A 64 -4.16 18.41 11.77
N GLN A 65 -5.00 17.78 12.58
CA GLN A 65 -4.66 17.20 13.88
C GLN A 65 -4.84 15.69 13.90
N HIS A 66 -3.87 15.00 14.48
CA HIS A 66 -3.77 13.55 14.52
C HIS A 66 -3.50 13.05 15.93
N GLN A 67 -3.83 11.79 16.16
CA GLN A 67 -3.46 11.05 17.36
C GLN A 67 -2.45 10.00 16.97
N MET A 68 -1.36 9.90 17.73
CA MET A 68 -0.34 8.89 17.53
C MET A 68 -0.20 8.00 18.76
N LEU A 69 -0.05 6.70 18.55
CA LEU A 69 0.30 5.74 19.59
C LEU A 69 1.68 5.16 19.27
N VAL A 70 2.67 5.48 20.09
CA VAL A 70 4.04 4.96 20.00
C VAL A 70 4.18 3.79 20.97
N VAL A 71 4.47 2.59 20.46
CA VAL A 71 4.70 1.38 21.25
C VAL A 71 6.17 1.00 21.17
N ARG A 72 6.82 0.93 22.33
CA ARG A 72 8.23 0.58 22.48
C ARG A 72 8.36 -0.75 23.24
N PRO A 73 9.09 -1.74 22.69
CA PRO A 73 9.34 -3.00 23.39
C PRO A 73 10.30 -2.80 24.58
N PRO A 74 10.31 -3.72 25.56
CA PRO A 74 11.23 -3.62 26.70
C PRO A 74 12.71 -3.55 26.28
N GLN A 75 13.07 -4.18 25.16
CA GLN A 75 14.39 -4.08 24.56
C GLN A 75 14.28 -3.64 23.10
N VAL A 76 14.89 -2.49 22.78
CA VAL A 76 15.01 -1.99 21.41
C VAL A 76 16.35 -2.44 20.83
N ARG A 77 16.32 -3.55 20.08
CA ARG A 77 17.48 -4.09 19.34
C ARG A 77 17.81 -3.23 18.12
N ASN A 78 16.79 -2.81 17.36
CA ASN A 78 16.93 -2.05 16.12
C ASN A 78 16.57 -0.58 16.37
N LYS A 79 17.52 0.17 16.96
CA LYS A 79 17.32 1.56 17.36
C LYS A 79 17.09 2.51 16.20
N ASP A 80 17.55 2.16 15.00
CA ASP A 80 17.46 2.99 13.80
C ASP A 80 16.21 2.70 12.95
N ALA A 81 15.42 1.69 13.30
CA ALA A 81 14.21 1.30 12.59
C ALA A 81 12.94 1.69 13.36
N ALA A 82 11.88 2.05 12.63
CA ALA A 82 10.53 2.15 13.18
C ALA A 82 9.50 1.69 12.16
N PHE A 83 8.33 1.27 12.66
CA PHE A 83 7.15 1.06 11.84
C PHE A 83 6.17 2.22 12.00
N LEU A 84 5.56 2.67 10.91
CA LEU A 84 4.47 3.65 10.90
C LEU A 84 3.23 3.04 10.25
N PHE A 85 2.19 2.81 11.04
CA PHE A 85 0.88 2.34 10.59
C PHE A 85 -0.09 3.51 10.44
N ILE A 86 -0.47 3.83 9.21
CA ILE A 86 -1.41 4.90 8.88
C ILE A 86 -2.84 4.36 8.94
N THR A 87 -3.71 5.01 9.71
CA THR A 87 -5.12 4.65 9.84
C THR A 87 -6.04 5.88 9.84
N GLY A 88 -7.34 5.65 9.75
CA GLY A 88 -8.37 6.68 9.76
C GLY A 88 -8.85 7.03 11.15
N ASP A 89 -10.09 7.50 11.21
CA ASP A 89 -10.76 7.81 12.47
C ASP A 89 -11.00 6.55 13.31
N GLY A 90 -11.01 6.73 14.62
CA GLY A 90 -11.20 5.66 15.59
C GLY A 90 -10.28 5.82 16.79
N ASP A 91 -10.40 4.89 17.73
CA ASP A 91 -9.59 4.88 18.93
C ASP A 91 -8.20 4.30 18.64
N ALA A 92 -7.16 5.13 18.81
CA ALA A 92 -5.77 4.73 18.63
C ALA A 92 -5.35 3.61 19.59
N ALA A 93 -5.99 3.47 20.76
CA ALA A 93 -5.70 2.40 21.71
C ALA A 93 -5.97 1.00 21.11
N LYS A 94 -6.90 0.89 20.16
CA LYS A 94 -7.20 -0.39 19.47
C LYS A 94 -6.04 -0.89 18.61
N LEU A 95 -5.06 -0.03 18.28
CA LEU A 95 -3.87 -0.42 17.54
C LEU A 95 -2.82 -1.12 18.43
N PHE A 96 -2.96 -1.06 19.76
CA PHE A 96 -1.91 -1.52 20.68
C PHE A 96 -1.44 -2.94 20.39
N ASN A 97 -2.34 -3.91 20.21
CA ASN A 97 -1.97 -5.31 19.97
C ASN A 97 -1.21 -5.51 18.66
N LEU A 98 -1.64 -4.86 17.57
CA LEU A 98 -0.93 -4.87 16.29
C LEU A 98 0.48 -4.28 16.47
N LEU A 99 0.57 -3.07 17.03
CA LEU A 99 1.83 -2.37 17.22
C LEU A 99 2.77 -3.13 18.15
N LYS A 100 2.25 -3.75 19.22
CA LYS A 100 2.99 -4.62 20.14
C LYS A 100 3.63 -5.78 19.38
N THR A 101 2.85 -6.53 18.57
CA THR A 101 3.38 -7.63 17.76
C THR A 101 4.47 -7.17 16.80
N LEU A 102 4.29 -6.04 16.11
CA LEU A 102 5.28 -5.48 15.20
C LEU A 102 6.56 -5.07 15.93
N ALA A 103 6.40 -4.33 17.04
CA ALA A 103 7.49 -3.82 17.86
C ALA A 103 8.33 -4.95 18.48
N GLU A 104 7.66 -5.97 19.02
CA GLU A 104 8.28 -7.14 19.61
C GLU A 104 9.10 -7.93 18.59
N ARG A 105 8.47 -8.29 17.46
CA ARG A 105 9.12 -9.14 16.45
C ARG A 105 10.31 -8.46 15.82
N ALA A 106 10.22 -7.16 15.55
CA ALA A 106 11.32 -6.38 14.99
C ALA A 106 12.31 -5.85 16.03
N GLY A 107 12.03 -5.95 17.33
CA GLY A 107 12.83 -5.29 18.36
C GLY A 107 13.01 -3.78 18.12
N ALA A 108 11.95 -3.12 17.64
CA ALA A 108 11.95 -1.74 17.16
C ALA A 108 10.68 -1.02 17.63
N ILE A 109 10.63 0.31 17.49
CA ILE A 109 9.41 1.06 17.81
C ILE A 109 8.36 0.85 16.70
N ALA A 110 7.10 0.69 17.09
CA ALA A 110 5.97 0.70 16.16
C ALA A 110 5.00 1.82 16.52
N VAL A 111 4.51 2.54 15.52
CA VAL A 111 3.72 3.76 15.68
C VAL A 111 2.42 3.65 14.89
N GLY A 112 1.29 3.94 15.52
CA GLY A 112 0.03 4.18 14.84
C GLY A 112 -0.21 5.67 14.63
N LEU A 113 -0.62 6.08 13.43
CA LEU A 113 -1.04 7.44 13.09
C LEU A 113 -2.53 7.41 12.69
N ASN A 114 -3.39 7.93 13.56
CA ASN A 114 -4.84 8.00 13.34
C ASN A 114 -5.28 9.34 12.72
N ARG A 115 -6.53 9.37 12.24
CA ARG A 115 -7.18 10.54 11.62
C ARG A 115 -6.46 10.98 10.34
N VAL A 116 -6.15 10.02 9.48
CA VAL A 116 -5.68 10.26 8.11
C VAL A 116 -6.75 9.73 7.14
N PRO A 117 -7.50 10.61 6.45
CA PRO A 117 -7.42 12.08 6.49
C PRO A 117 -8.06 12.69 7.75
N ASN A 118 -7.84 13.99 8.00
CA ASN A 118 -8.61 14.74 8.98
C ASN A 118 -9.99 15.05 8.39
N GLN A 119 -11.04 14.46 8.94
CA GLN A 119 -12.38 14.48 8.37
C GLN A 119 -13.44 14.44 9.49
N PRO A 120 -14.71 14.81 9.25
CA PRO A 120 -15.30 15.18 7.96
C PRO A 120 -14.91 16.60 7.49
N LEU A 121 -14.99 16.86 6.18
CA LEU A 121 -14.78 18.18 5.56
C LEU A 121 -15.78 18.41 4.42
N TYR A 122 -15.94 19.65 3.95
CA TYR A 122 -16.80 20.04 2.81
C TYR A 122 -18.19 19.37 2.85
N ASP A 123 -19.04 19.84 3.75
CA ASP A 123 -20.40 19.32 4.01
C ASP A 123 -20.44 17.85 4.46
N GLY A 124 -19.60 17.50 5.43
CA GLY A 124 -19.68 16.20 6.09
C GLY A 124 -19.00 15.04 5.33
N ARG A 125 -18.29 15.31 4.23
CA ARG A 125 -17.64 14.26 3.41
C ARG A 125 -16.50 13.59 4.16
N ARG A 126 -16.36 12.29 3.94
CA ARG A 126 -15.41 11.38 4.58
C ARG A 126 -14.89 10.37 3.56
N GLU A 127 -13.75 9.77 3.85
CA GLU A 127 -13.20 8.62 3.11
C GLU A 127 -13.20 8.87 1.58
N ASP A 128 -13.75 7.97 0.78
CA ASP A 128 -13.75 8.06 -0.69
C ASP A 128 -14.53 9.27 -1.23
N ALA A 129 -15.69 9.59 -0.64
CA ALA A 129 -16.45 10.80 -1.00
C ALA A 129 -15.64 12.09 -0.86
N LEU A 130 -14.77 12.17 0.15
CA LEU A 130 -13.90 13.33 0.33
C LEU A 130 -12.78 13.36 -0.73
N ILE A 131 -12.15 12.21 -1.02
CA ILE A 131 -11.12 12.11 -2.06
C ILE A 131 -11.71 12.48 -3.43
N ALA A 132 -12.81 11.83 -3.81
CA ALA A 132 -13.49 12.04 -5.08
C ALA A 132 -13.93 13.51 -5.26
N HIS A 133 -14.48 14.12 -4.21
CA HIS A 133 -14.80 15.55 -4.22
C HIS A 133 -13.56 16.41 -4.50
N THR A 134 -12.44 16.17 -3.82
CA THR A 134 -11.23 16.95 -4.04
C THR A 134 -10.63 16.77 -5.43
N PHE A 135 -10.74 15.57 -6.01
CA PHE A 135 -10.33 15.32 -7.39
C PHE A 135 -11.20 16.11 -8.37
N ASP A 136 -12.52 16.08 -8.22
CA ASP A 136 -13.44 16.86 -9.04
C ASP A 136 -13.18 18.38 -8.92
N GLN A 137 -12.89 18.89 -7.71
CA GLN A 137 -12.51 20.29 -7.52
C GLN A 137 -11.20 20.64 -8.23
N PHE A 138 -10.19 19.76 -8.20
CA PHE A 138 -8.98 19.96 -8.99
C PHE A 138 -9.29 20.02 -10.49
N LEU A 139 -10.09 19.09 -11.01
CA LEU A 139 -10.45 19.09 -12.43
C LEU A 139 -11.20 20.36 -12.86
N LYS A 140 -12.00 20.96 -11.97
CA LYS A 140 -12.72 22.21 -12.22
C LYS A 140 -11.81 23.44 -12.16
N THR A 141 -11.00 23.54 -11.12
CA THR A 141 -10.25 24.76 -10.79
C THR A 141 -8.83 24.79 -11.35
N GLY A 142 -8.20 23.63 -11.49
CA GLY A 142 -6.77 23.50 -11.76
C GLY A 142 -5.86 23.81 -10.56
N ASP A 143 -6.40 24.01 -9.36
CA ASP A 143 -5.61 24.34 -8.17
C ASP A 143 -4.99 23.06 -7.56
N PRO A 144 -3.65 22.89 -7.63
CA PRO A 144 -2.97 21.64 -7.27
C PRO A 144 -2.97 21.37 -5.75
N GLU A 145 -3.42 22.32 -4.92
CA GLU A 145 -3.57 22.06 -3.48
C GLU A 145 -4.87 21.30 -3.16
N TRP A 146 -5.76 21.07 -4.12
CA TRP A 146 -7.00 20.33 -3.89
C TRP A 146 -6.84 18.84 -3.55
N PRO A 147 -6.06 18.01 -4.26
CA PRO A 147 -6.20 16.57 -4.12
C PRO A 147 -5.79 16.09 -2.71
N LEU A 148 -6.74 15.47 -1.99
CA LEU A 148 -6.63 15.13 -0.56
C LEU A 148 -5.43 14.23 -0.20
N LEU A 149 -4.97 13.43 -1.16
CA LEU A 149 -3.87 12.50 -0.93
C LEU A 149 -2.53 13.21 -0.64
N LEU A 150 -2.37 14.45 -1.10
CA LEU A 150 -1.18 15.26 -0.85
C LEU A 150 -1.06 15.62 0.65
N PRO A 151 -2.06 16.26 1.29
CA PRO A 151 -2.02 16.48 2.74
C PRO A 151 -2.00 15.18 3.55
N MET A 152 -2.68 14.10 3.12
CA MET A 152 -2.55 12.79 3.78
C MET A 152 -1.11 12.29 3.80
N THR A 153 -0.40 12.39 2.68
CA THR A 153 1.01 11.98 2.55
C THR A 153 1.91 12.82 3.45
N LYS A 154 1.70 14.15 3.46
CA LYS A 154 2.46 15.05 4.33
C LYS A 154 2.21 14.77 5.82
N SER A 155 1.01 14.34 6.22
CA SER A 155 0.76 13.89 7.59
C SER A 155 1.61 12.70 8.00
N ALA A 156 1.81 11.71 7.12
CA ALA A 156 2.68 10.58 7.39
C ALA A 156 4.15 11.00 7.53
N VAL A 157 4.63 11.91 6.66
CA VAL A 157 5.98 12.48 6.73
C VAL A 157 6.21 13.27 8.03
N ARG A 158 5.24 14.10 8.43
CA ARG A 158 5.30 14.87 9.69
C ARG A 158 5.19 13.99 10.92
N ALA A 159 4.50 12.85 10.83
CA ALA A 159 4.51 11.83 11.88
C ALA A 159 5.91 11.20 12.05
N MET A 160 6.62 10.91 10.95
CA MET A 160 8.01 10.47 11.03
C MET A 160 8.90 11.52 11.72
N ASP A 161 8.74 12.81 11.40
CA ASP A 161 9.46 13.91 12.06
C ASP A 161 9.22 13.93 13.58
N ALA A 162 7.95 13.84 14.00
CA ALA A 162 7.57 13.81 15.41
C ALA A 162 8.14 12.58 16.14
N VAL A 163 8.13 11.40 15.50
CA VAL A 163 8.72 10.17 16.06
C VAL A 163 10.22 10.30 16.24
N GLN A 164 10.94 10.87 15.26
CA GLN A 164 12.39 11.10 15.37
C GLN A 164 12.72 12.03 16.54
N ALA A 165 11.97 13.13 16.67
CA ALA A 165 12.15 14.09 17.76
C ALA A 165 11.81 13.49 19.13
N PHE A 166 10.68 12.79 19.24
CA PHE A 166 10.24 12.11 20.45
C PHE A 166 11.23 11.02 20.90
N ALA A 167 11.57 10.09 20.02
CA ALA A 167 12.43 8.96 20.36
C ALA A 167 13.85 9.39 20.76
N SER A 168 14.37 10.47 20.16
CA SER A 168 15.68 11.02 20.51
C SER A 168 15.72 11.59 21.93
N ALA A 169 14.62 12.16 22.41
CA ALA A 169 14.52 12.73 23.77
C ALA A 169 14.41 11.64 24.87
N ASP A 170 13.83 10.49 24.53
CA ASP A 170 13.60 9.35 25.44
C ASP A 170 14.81 8.39 25.56
N GLY A 171 15.94 8.70 24.92
CA GLY A 171 17.26 8.06 25.12
C GLY A 171 17.43 6.63 24.57
N GLY A 172 16.37 5.96 24.13
CA GLY A 172 16.37 4.54 23.76
C GLY A 172 16.48 4.21 22.26
N ALA A 173 15.92 5.05 21.37
CA ALA A 173 15.84 4.81 19.93
C ALA A 173 16.13 6.08 19.12
N LYS A 174 16.63 5.92 17.89
CA LYS A 174 16.96 7.00 16.95
C LYS A 174 16.53 6.58 15.53
N PRO A 175 15.23 6.45 15.26
CA PRO A 175 14.75 5.92 13.99
C PRO A 175 15.18 6.83 12.84
N THR A 176 15.80 6.24 11.82
CA THR A 176 16.19 6.90 10.57
C THR A 176 15.64 6.16 9.35
N ARG A 177 15.15 4.94 9.56
CA ARG A 177 14.52 4.07 8.57
C ARG A 177 13.12 3.70 9.01
N PHE A 178 12.13 3.94 8.16
CA PHE A 178 10.74 3.65 8.46
C PHE A 178 10.19 2.59 7.52
N VAL A 179 9.50 1.58 8.07
CA VAL A 179 8.57 0.77 7.30
C VAL A 179 7.19 1.37 7.46
N VAL A 180 6.54 1.72 6.34
CA VAL A 180 5.24 2.39 6.35
C VAL A 180 4.16 1.43 5.87
N GLY A 181 3.05 1.32 6.58
CA GLY A 181 1.93 0.48 6.19
C GLY A 181 0.60 1.15 6.46
N GLY A 182 -0.44 0.71 5.76
CA GLY A 182 -1.79 1.25 5.92
C GLY A 182 -2.76 0.54 4.98
N ALA A 183 -4.05 0.57 5.34
CA ALA A 183 -5.10 -0.12 4.61
C ALA A 183 -5.95 0.83 3.75
N SER A 184 -6.39 0.36 2.58
CA SER A 184 -7.28 1.08 1.67
C SER A 184 -6.64 2.41 1.24
N LYS A 185 -7.33 3.54 1.38
CA LYS A 185 -6.82 4.91 1.17
C LYS A 185 -5.54 5.23 1.94
N ARG A 186 -5.31 4.58 3.08
CA ARG A 186 -4.09 4.74 3.88
C ARG A 186 -2.97 3.89 3.30
N GLY A 187 -3.29 2.77 2.65
CA GLY A 187 -2.36 2.04 1.78
C GLY A 187 -1.99 2.85 0.54
N TRP A 188 -2.93 3.64 0.00
CA TRP A 188 -2.63 4.63 -1.03
C TRP A 188 -1.64 5.68 -0.51
N THR A 189 -1.89 6.20 0.68
CA THR A 189 -0.97 7.15 1.35
C THR A 189 0.41 6.54 1.61
N THR A 190 0.49 5.25 1.97
CA THR A 190 1.76 4.51 2.13
C THR A 190 2.60 4.56 0.85
N TRP A 191 2.01 4.28 -0.31
CA TRP A 191 2.72 4.36 -1.59
C TRP A 191 3.24 5.76 -1.91
N LEU A 192 2.42 6.79 -1.68
CA LEU A 192 2.80 8.17 -1.95
C LEU A 192 3.85 8.68 -0.95
N THR A 193 3.81 8.19 0.30
CA THR A 193 4.84 8.48 1.30
C THR A 193 6.20 7.95 0.87
N ALA A 194 6.26 6.73 0.32
CA ALA A 194 7.49 6.17 -0.24
C ALA A 194 8.02 6.93 -1.46
N ALA A 195 7.13 7.51 -2.26
CA ALA A 195 7.55 8.34 -3.39
C ALA A 195 8.13 9.69 -2.95
N ALA A 196 7.64 10.24 -1.83
CA ALA A 196 7.95 11.59 -1.37
C ALA A 196 9.12 11.68 -0.37
N ASP A 197 9.38 10.64 0.42
CA ASP A 197 10.32 10.69 1.55
C ASP A 197 11.37 9.57 1.54
N PRO A 198 12.68 9.90 1.51
CA PRO A 198 13.75 8.92 1.42
C PRO A 198 13.99 8.12 2.71
N ARG A 199 13.39 8.50 3.85
CA ARG A 199 13.48 7.73 5.10
C ARG A 199 12.69 6.42 5.05
N VAL A 200 11.81 6.26 4.06
CA VAL A 200 11.02 5.04 3.88
C VAL A 200 11.91 3.90 3.38
N ALA A 201 12.24 2.98 4.28
CA ALA A 201 13.08 1.81 4.04
C ALA A 201 12.27 0.57 3.61
N GLY A 202 10.94 0.64 3.64
CA GLY A 202 10.05 -0.36 3.06
C GLY A 202 8.59 0.03 3.22
N ILE A 203 7.71 -0.61 2.44
CA ILE A 203 6.27 -0.35 2.50
C ILE A 203 5.43 -1.62 2.56
N ALA A 204 4.29 -1.52 3.24
CA ALA A 204 3.28 -2.56 3.31
C ALA A 204 1.87 -2.00 3.04
N PRO A 205 1.57 -1.63 1.78
CA PRO A 205 0.22 -1.21 1.38
C PRO A 205 -0.75 -2.40 1.47
N MET A 206 -1.92 -2.16 2.06
CA MET A 206 -2.92 -3.20 2.30
C MET A 206 -4.23 -2.86 1.59
N VAL A 207 -4.87 -3.85 0.97
CA VAL A 207 -6.21 -3.76 0.34
C VAL A 207 -6.41 -2.54 -0.56
N ILE A 208 -5.41 -2.23 -1.38
CA ILE A 208 -5.42 -1.09 -2.31
C ILE A 208 -4.80 -1.50 -3.65
N ASP A 209 -5.42 -2.48 -4.29
CA ASP A 209 -4.93 -3.06 -5.54
C ASP A 209 -5.38 -2.24 -6.76
N MET A 210 -5.01 -0.95 -6.80
CA MET A 210 -5.47 0.01 -7.82
C MET A 210 -4.31 0.77 -8.50
N LEU A 211 -3.10 0.20 -8.48
CA LEU A 211 -1.97 0.76 -9.23
C LEU A 211 -2.23 0.66 -10.73
N ASN A 212 -1.85 1.70 -11.48
CA ASN A 212 -2.16 1.83 -12.91
C ASN A 212 -3.67 2.00 -13.12
N MET A 213 -4.21 3.05 -12.48
CA MET A 213 -5.65 3.28 -12.31
C MET A 213 -6.43 3.17 -13.62
N ASN A 214 -5.93 3.80 -14.69
CA ASN A 214 -6.60 3.75 -15.99
C ASN A 214 -6.68 2.33 -16.56
N ALA A 215 -5.60 1.55 -16.49
CA ALA A 215 -5.61 0.17 -16.97
C ALA A 215 -6.57 -0.71 -16.14
N GLN A 216 -6.57 -0.54 -14.82
CA GLN A 216 -7.43 -1.29 -13.91
C GLN A 216 -8.92 -0.99 -14.09
N LEU A 217 -9.28 0.29 -14.20
CA LEU A 217 -10.68 0.69 -14.40
C LEU A 217 -11.22 0.17 -15.74
N ASN A 218 -10.41 0.23 -16.80
CA ASN A 218 -10.77 -0.36 -18.09
C ASN A 218 -10.90 -1.88 -18.00
N TRP A 219 -10.02 -2.54 -17.26
CA TRP A 219 -10.08 -3.99 -17.07
C TRP A 219 -11.33 -4.42 -16.30
N ALA A 220 -11.64 -3.77 -15.18
CA ALA A 220 -12.86 -4.01 -14.42
C ALA A 220 -14.11 -3.82 -15.29
N GLN A 221 -14.18 -2.73 -16.07
CA GLN A 221 -15.28 -2.50 -17.02
C GLN A 221 -15.39 -3.64 -18.04
N GLN A 222 -14.26 -4.07 -18.61
CA GLN A 222 -14.23 -5.11 -19.61
C GLN A 222 -14.68 -6.46 -19.07
N VAL A 223 -14.26 -6.82 -17.86
CA VAL A 223 -14.45 -8.19 -17.34
C VAL A 223 -15.68 -8.36 -16.48
N TYR A 224 -16.14 -7.30 -15.81
CA TYR A 224 -17.36 -7.31 -15.01
C TYR A 224 -18.54 -6.64 -15.74
N GLY A 225 -18.28 -5.94 -16.85
CA GLY A 225 -19.29 -5.12 -17.54
C GLY A 225 -19.65 -3.83 -16.78
N ARG A 226 -19.01 -3.57 -15.64
CA ARG A 226 -19.26 -2.42 -14.76
C ARG A 226 -18.08 -2.18 -13.83
N GLN A 227 -18.06 -1.01 -13.21
CA GLN A 227 -17.21 -0.73 -12.05
C GLN A 227 -17.79 -1.34 -10.77
N SER A 228 -16.93 -1.54 -9.76
CA SER A 228 -17.37 -1.93 -8.41
C SER A 228 -18.24 -0.85 -7.78
N GLU A 229 -19.31 -1.26 -7.10
CA GLU A 229 -20.14 -0.38 -6.27
C GLU A 229 -19.36 0.30 -5.14
N GLN A 230 -18.20 -0.25 -4.77
CA GLN A 230 -17.33 0.31 -3.74
C GLN A 230 -16.65 1.62 -4.19
N ILE A 231 -16.61 1.92 -5.50
CA ILE A 231 -16.03 3.16 -6.03
C ILE A 231 -17.10 4.15 -6.53
N ASN A 232 -18.34 4.02 -6.05
CA ASN A 232 -19.47 4.86 -6.46
C ASN A 232 -19.25 6.37 -6.24
N ASP A 233 -18.50 6.76 -5.22
CA ASP A 233 -18.14 8.16 -4.99
C ASP A 233 -17.36 8.78 -6.17
N TYR A 234 -16.59 7.96 -6.89
CA TYR A 234 -15.81 8.38 -8.05
C TYR A 234 -16.63 8.30 -9.36
N THR A 235 -17.40 7.23 -9.55
CA THR A 235 -18.23 7.05 -10.76
C THR A 235 -19.39 8.03 -10.82
N SER A 236 -20.02 8.36 -9.68
CA SER A 236 -21.09 9.36 -9.61
C SER A 236 -20.65 10.77 -10.02
N LEU A 237 -19.38 11.10 -9.79
CA LEU A 237 -18.74 12.35 -10.24
C LEU A 237 -18.13 12.26 -11.65
N LYS A 238 -18.38 11.14 -12.35
CA LYS A 238 -17.86 10.84 -13.68
C LYS A 238 -16.33 10.87 -13.78
N LEU A 239 -15.62 10.58 -12.70
CA LEU A 239 -14.15 10.65 -12.70
C LEU A 239 -13.53 9.55 -13.56
N VAL A 240 -14.16 8.38 -13.62
CA VAL A 240 -13.69 7.22 -14.39
C VAL A 240 -13.74 7.49 -15.90
N GLU A 241 -14.82 8.10 -16.39
CA GLU A 241 -14.98 8.44 -17.81
C GLU A 241 -14.01 9.53 -18.26
N ARG A 242 -13.44 10.28 -17.31
CA ARG A 242 -12.56 11.43 -17.55
C ARG A 242 -11.07 11.08 -17.48
N MET A 243 -10.70 9.80 -17.36
CA MET A 243 -9.32 9.33 -17.18
C MET A 243 -8.33 9.78 -18.29
N HIS A 244 -8.84 10.16 -19.46
CA HIS A 244 -8.06 10.65 -20.59
C HIS A 244 -8.04 12.18 -20.74
N GLU A 245 -8.81 12.93 -19.94
CA GLU A 245 -8.78 14.38 -19.97
C GLU A 245 -7.41 14.91 -19.52
N PRO A 246 -6.87 16.00 -20.11
CA PRO A 246 -5.55 16.52 -19.76
C PRO A 246 -5.34 16.75 -18.26
N ARG A 247 -6.32 17.36 -17.58
CA ARG A 247 -6.25 17.58 -16.12
C ARG A 247 -6.33 16.29 -15.32
N MET A 248 -7.07 15.28 -15.77
CA MET A 248 -7.08 13.99 -15.07
C MET A 248 -5.76 13.23 -15.26
N VAL A 249 -5.16 13.33 -16.45
CA VAL A 249 -3.81 12.81 -16.71
C VAL A 249 -2.78 13.48 -15.80
N GLU A 250 -2.87 14.79 -15.61
CA GLU A 250 -2.05 15.53 -14.65
C GLU A 250 -2.30 15.04 -13.21
N LEU A 251 -3.55 14.98 -12.76
CA LEU A 251 -3.90 14.51 -11.42
C LEU A 251 -3.34 13.12 -11.12
N ARG A 252 -3.61 12.14 -11.99
CA ARG A 252 -3.15 10.75 -11.80
C ARG A 252 -1.64 10.65 -11.88
N SER A 253 -0.96 11.59 -12.52
CA SER A 253 0.51 11.63 -12.45
C SER A 253 1.00 11.82 -11.01
N TRP A 254 0.27 12.61 -10.20
CA TRP A 254 0.62 12.86 -8.80
C TRP A 254 0.11 11.75 -7.87
N VAL A 255 -1.13 11.31 -8.09
CA VAL A 255 -1.82 10.43 -7.13
C VAL A 255 -1.75 8.95 -7.48
N ASP A 256 -1.65 8.51 -8.73
CA ASP A 256 -1.52 7.07 -9.02
C ASP A 256 -0.12 6.58 -8.61
N PRO A 257 0.02 5.64 -7.67
CA PRO A 257 1.33 5.14 -7.27
C PRO A 257 2.15 4.57 -8.44
N TYR A 258 1.48 4.05 -9.47
CA TYR A 258 2.16 3.54 -10.65
C TYR A 258 2.96 4.62 -11.40
N SER A 259 2.54 5.88 -11.33
CA SER A 259 3.29 7.02 -11.89
C SER A 259 4.68 7.17 -11.25
N HIS A 260 4.83 6.76 -9.99
CA HIS A 260 6.08 6.83 -9.23
C HIS A 260 6.86 5.51 -9.21
N ARG A 261 6.39 4.45 -9.89
CA ARG A 261 6.90 3.07 -9.74
C ARG A 261 8.43 2.92 -9.81
N LYS A 262 9.10 3.74 -10.63
CA LYS A 262 10.56 3.70 -10.81
C LYS A 262 11.33 4.13 -9.56
N SER A 263 10.74 4.91 -8.65
CA SER A 263 11.37 5.34 -7.39
C SER A 263 11.21 4.32 -6.26
N TYR A 264 10.39 3.28 -6.42
CA TYR A 264 10.14 2.26 -5.39
C TYR A 264 11.24 1.20 -5.29
N SER A 265 12.48 1.64 -5.09
CA SER A 265 13.66 0.77 -4.91
C SER A 265 13.70 0.07 -3.55
N MET A 266 12.93 0.55 -2.58
CA MET A 266 12.80 -0.10 -1.27
C MET A 266 11.93 -1.37 -1.36
N PRO A 267 12.09 -2.31 -0.41
CA PRO A 267 11.17 -3.41 -0.22
C PRO A 267 9.70 -3.02 -0.15
N LYS A 268 8.85 -3.84 -0.77
CA LYS A 268 7.38 -3.69 -0.71
C LYS A 268 6.70 -5.03 -0.46
N LEU A 269 5.74 -5.06 0.46
CA LEU A 269 4.88 -6.20 0.76
C LEU A 269 3.42 -5.81 0.51
N LEU A 270 2.81 -6.35 -0.54
CA LEU A 270 1.40 -6.13 -0.84
C LEU A 270 0.57 -7.13 -0.04
N LEU A 271 -0.40 -6.63 0.74
CA LEU A 271 -1.31 -7.44 1.54
C LEU A 271 -2.74 -7.30 1.01
N LEU A 272 -3.24 -8.32 0.33
CA LEU A 272 -4.51 -8.28 -0.40
C LEU A 272 -5.44 -9.41 0.05
N GLY A 273 -6.72 -9.30 -0.29
CA GLY A 273 -7.71 -10.36 -0.10
C GLY A 273 -8.18 -10.88 -1.46
N THR A 274 -8.35 -12.20 -1.60
CA THR A 274 -8.78 -12.81 -2.87
C THR A 274 -10.24 -12.48 -3.24
N ASN A 275 -11.01 -11.99 -2.27
CA ASN A 275 -12.43 -11.65 -2.39
C ASN A 275 -12.69 -10.17 -2.09
N ASP A 276 -11.68 -9.30 -2.26
CA ASP A 276 -11.83 -7.86 -2.01
C ASP A 276 -12.93 -7.28 -2.94
N PRO A 277 -13.98 -6.63 -2.38
CA PRO A 277 -15.08 -6.15 -3.18
C PRO A 277 -14.72 -4.99 -4.11
N TYR A 278 -13.57 -4.36 -3.96
CA TYR A 278 -13.18 -3.19 -4.76
C TYR A 278 -12.59 -3.56 -6.12
N TRP A 279 -11.80 -4.64 -6.20
CA TRP A 279 -10.86 -4.88 -7.30
C TRP A 279 -11.11 -6.22 -8.00
N THR A 280 -10.63 -6.33 -9.24
CA THR A 280 -10.58 -7.64 -9.90
C THR A 280 -9.54 -8.52 -9.23
N VAL A 281 -9.82 -9.81 -9.05
CA VAL A 281 -8.91 -10.72 -8.33
C VAL A 281 -7.51 -10.84 -8.97
N ASP A 282 -7.39 -10.53 -10.25
CA ASP A 282 -6.16 -10.58 -11.02
C ASP A 282 -5.57 -9.19 -11.33
N ALA A 283 -5.92 -8.16 -10.57
CA ALA A 283 -5.54 -6.75 -10.76
C ALA A 283 -4.03 -6.51 -10.88
N LEU A 284 -3.21 -7.26 -10.12
CA LEU A 284 -1.74 -7.21 -10.17
C LEU A 284 -1.16 -7.37 -11.58
N ARG A 285 -1.89 -8.00 -12.51
CA ARG A 285 -1.48 -8.15 -13.91
C ARG A 285 -1.07 -6.83 -14.57
N HIS A 286 -1.59 -5.71 -14.08
CA HIS A 286 -1.40 -4.38 -14.68
C HIS A 286 -0.16 -3.64 -14.21
N TYR A 287 0.56 -4.15 -13.20
CA TYR A 287 1.71 -3.42 -12.66
C TYR A 287 2.79 -4.29 -12.00
N TRP A 288 2.52 -5.55 -11.63
CA TRP A 288 3.45 -6.38 -10.87
C TRP A 288 4.84 -6.45 -11.52
N ASN A 289 4.90 -6.70 -12.83
CA ASN A 289 6.16 -6.84 -13.56
C ASN A 289 6.96 -5.54 -13.67
N GLU A 290 6.31 -4.38 -13.56
CA GLU A 290 6.97 -3.08 -13.64
C GLU A 290 7.39 -2.51 -12.28
N LEU A 291 6.94 -3.10 -11.17
CA LEU A 291 7.45 -2.76 -9.86
C LEU A 291 8.90 -3.22 -9.71
N PRO A 292 9.82 -2.37 -9.22
CA PRO A 292 11.19 -2.80 -8.92
C PRO A 292 11.22 -3.87 -7.82
N GLU A 293 12.24 -4.71 -7.84
CA GLU A 293 12.58 -5.58 -6.70
C GLU A 293 13.20 -4.75 -5.55
N PRO A 294 13.17 -5.24 -4.29
CA PRO A 294 12.45 -6.44 -3.85
C PRO A 294 10.95 -6.17 -3.68
N LYS A 295 10.11 -7.09 -4.17
CA LYS A 295 8.65 -7.03 -4.04
C LYS A 295 8.07 -8.38 -3.63
N LEU A 296 7.18 -8.34 -2.66
CA LEU A 296 6.50 -9.48 -2.04
C LEU A 296 5.00 -9.23 -2.08
N ILE A 297 4.24 -10.32 -2.08
CA ILE A 297 2.80 -10.28 -1.95
C ILE A 297 2.33 -11.42 -1.06
N PHE A 298 1.28 -11.16 -0.27
CA PHE A 298 0.47 -12.19 0.34
C PHE A 298 -1.01 -11.87 0.08
N GLN A 299 -1.70 -12.82 -0.54
CA GLN A 299 -3.13 -12.73 -0.84
C GLN A 299 -3.87 -13.66 0.10
N THR A 300 -4.64 -13.09 1.03
CA THR A 300 -5.39 -13.83 2.04
C THR A 300 -6.58 -14.52 1.36
N PRO A 301 -6.60 -15.87 1.28
CA PRO A 301 -7.68 -16.59 0.62
C PRO A 301 -9.00 -16.44 1.37
N ASN A 302 -10.12 -16.36 0.65
CA ASN A 302 -11.47 -16.15 1.20
C ASN A 302 -11.65 -14.85 1.99
N ALA A 303 -10.75 -13.87 1.83
CA ALA A 303 -10.82 -12.62 2.56
C ALA A 303 -11.24 -11.46 1.66
N GLY A 304 -12.13 -10.60 2.20
CA GLY A 304 -12.49 -9.33 1.60
C GLY A 304 -11.53 -8.21 2.01
N HIS A 305 -12.06 -6.99 2.03
CA HIS A 305 -11.31 -5.77 2.34
C HIS A 305 -10.78 -5.70 3.80
N ASP A 306 -11.23 -6.60 4.67
CA ASP A 306 -10.82 -6.71 6.07
C ASP A 306 -9.66 -7.72 6.29
N LEU A 307 -9.23 -8.41 5.22
CA LEU A 307 -8.21 -9.46 5.26
C LEU A 307 -8.55 -10.59 6.25
N ALA A 308 -9.84 -10.95 6.38
CA ALA A 308 -10.33 -11.96 7.33
C ALA A 308 -9.90 -11.66 8.78
N GLY A 309 -10.07 -10.39 9.20
CA GLY A 309 -9.64 -9.89 10.50
C GLY A 309 -8.11 -9.76 10.66
N GLY A 310 -7.33 -9.91 9.58
CA GLY A 310 -5.91 -9.62 9.53
C GLY A 310 -5.00 -10.62 10.26
N ARG A 311 -5.48 -11.82 10.62
CA ARG A 311 -4.69 -12.80 11.39
C ARG A 311 -3.38 -13.18 10.70
N GLU A 312 -3.45 -13.68 9.47
CA GLU A 312 -2.29 -14.10 8.68
C GLU A 312 -1.52 -12.88 8.12
N ALA A 313 -2.25 -11.83 7.74
CA ALA A 313 -1.67 -10.60 7.22
C ALA A 313 -0.78 -9.92 8.27
N THR A 314 -1.19 -9.91 9.55
CA THR A 314 -0.40 -9.35 10.66
C THR A 314 0.88 -10.15 10.88
N GLN A 315 0.82 -11.49 10.82
CA GLN A 315 2.03 -12.32 10.97
C GLN A 315 3.02 -12.10 9.83
N THR A 316 2.51 -11.92 8.62
CA THR A 316 3.33 -11.63 7.44
C THR A 316 3.91 -10.22 7.48
N LEU A 317 3.11 -9.23 7.90
CA LEU A 317 3.57 -7.86 8.12
C LEU A 317 4.69 -7.79 9.17
N ALA A 318 4.52 -8.50 10.28
CA ALA A 318 5.51 -8.52 11.36
C ALA A 318 6.81 -9.21 10.94
N ALA A 319 6.74 -10.29 10.17
CA ALA A 319 7.92 -10.92 9.58
C ALA A 319 8.64 -9.97 8.62
N PHE A 320 7.90 -9.25 7.78
CA PHE A 320 8.47 -8.26 6.85
C PHE A 320 9.16 -7.11 7.57
N PHE A 321 8.51 -6.52 8.58
CA PHE A 321 9.13 -5.46 9.37
C PHE A 321 10.37 -5.96 10.11
N GLN A 322 10.30 -7.15 10.71
CA GLN A 322 11.43 -7.81 11.35
C GLN A 322 12.61 -7.95 10.38
N MET A 323 12.40 -8.53 9.19
CA MET A 323 13.47 -8.72 8.21
C MET A 323 14.12 -7.38 7.79
N ILE A 324 13.32 -6.32 7.62
CA ILE A 324 13.87 -4.98 7.29
C ILE A 324 14.64 -4.36 8.46
N ALA A 325 14.13 -4.52 9.68
CA ALA A 325 14.77 -3.99 10.88
C ALA A 325 16.12 -4.68 11.12
N ASP A 326 16.12 -6.01 11.11
CA ASP A 326 17.28 -6.88 11.31
C ASP A 326 18.23 -6.94 10.07
N ARG A 327 17.86 -6.30 8.96
CA ARG A 327 18.60 -6.30 7.67
C ARG A 327 18.80 -7.71 7.10
N GLU A 328 17.83 -8.58 7.31
CA GLU A 328 17.81 -9.92 6.74
C GLU A 328 17.44 -9.86 5.24
N PRO A 329 18.02 -10.75 4.41
CA PRO A 329 17.57 -10.92 3.03
C PRO A 329 16.10 -11.32 2.98
N LEU A 330 15.31 -10.62 2.18
CA LEU A 330 13.93 -11.00 1.93
C LEU A 330 13.86 -12.25 1.05
N PRO A 331 12.93 -13.19 1.30
CA PRO A 331 12.70 -14.33 0.42
C PRO A 331 12.26 -13.82 -0.97
N ARG A 332 12.76 -14.43 -2.04
CA ARG A 332 12.30 -14.19 -3.40
C ARG A 332 11.42 -15.36 -3.82
N LEU A 333 10.19 -15.05 -4.22
CA LEU A 333 9.30 -15.98 -4.93
C LEU A 333 9.38 -15.65 -6.41
N GLN A 334 9.58 -16.68 -7.23
CA GLN A 334 9.47 -16.58 -8.69
C GLN A 334 8.46 -17.60 -9.16
N TRP A 335 7.70 -17.27 -10.20
CA TRP A 335 6.69 -18.18 -10.74
C TRP A 335 6.57 -18.03 -12.25
N SER A 336 6.00 -19.07 -12.86
CA SER A 336 5.55 -19.04 -14.24
C SER A 336 4.20 -19.75 -14.37
N PHE A 337 3.32 -19.18 -15.19
CA PHE A 337 2.01 -19.72 -15.54
C PHE A 337 1.97 -19.85 -17.06
N ASN A 338 2.21 -21.06 -17.57
CA ASN A 338 2.32 -21.31 -19.00
C ASN A 338 1.13 -22.11 -19.49
N ALA A 339 0.48 -21.68 -20.57
CA ALA A 339 -0.54 -22.49 -21.23
C ALA A 339 0.06 -23.83 -21.67
N LYS A 340 -0.59 -24.94 -21.33
CA LYS A 340 -0.15 -26.30 -21.67
C LYS A 340 -1.35 -27.17 -22.00
N GLY A 341 -1.58 -27.41 -23.29
CA GLY A 341 -2.80 -28.07 -23.77
C GLY A 341 -4.04 -27.24 -23.40
N SER A 342 -5.05 -27.88 -22.83
CA SER A 342 -6.26 -27.23 -22.27
C SER A 342 -6.09 -26.78 -20.81
N GLY A 343 -4.87 -26.64 -20.32
CA GLY A 343 -4.58 -26.31 -18.92
C GLY A 343 -3.47 -25.27 -18.77
N VAL A 344 -3.08 -25.03 -17.53
CA VAL A 344 -1.99 -24.14 -17.14
C VAL A 344 -0.94 -24.95 -16.38
N ALA A 345 0.30 -24.95 -16.87
CA ALA A 345 1.45 -25.42 -16.11
C ALA A 345 1.89 -24.32 -15.15
N ILE A 346 1.94 -24.66 -13.86
CA ILE A 346 2.29 -23.75 -12.78
C ILE A 346 3.63 -24.21 -12.19
N GLU A 347 4.59 -23.30 -12.12
CA GLU A 347 5.85 -23.52 -11.42
C GLU A 347 6.10 -22.35 -10.46
N THR A 348 6.54 -22.65 -9.23
CA THR A 348 6.92 -21.65 -8.23
C THR A 348 8.22 -22.06 -7.56
N THR A 349 9.15 -21.13 -7.41
CA THR A 349 10.46 -21.34 -6.78
C THR A 349 10.74 -20.27 -5.72
N THR A 350 11.56 -20.62 -4.73
CA THR A 350 11.84 -19.77 -3.57
C THR A 350 13.34 -19.70 -3.24
N SER A 351 13.83 -18.49 -2.93
CA SER A 351 15.23 -18.28 -2.51
C SER A 351 15.52 -18.71 -1.08
N THR A 352 14.50 -19.04 -0.29
CA THR A 352 14.58 -19.64 1.06
C THR A 352 13.67 -20.87 1.08
N PRO A 353 14.03 -21.99 1.74
CA PRO A 353 13.14 -23.15 1.79
C PRO A 353 11.82 -22.79 2.50
N ALA A 354 10.70 -22.95 1.81
CA ALA A 354 9.37 -22.91 2.35
C ALA A 354 9.05 -24.22 3.11
N LYS A 355 8.19 -24.12 4.11
CA LYS A 355 7.65 -25.26 4.87
C LYS A 355 6.59 -26.02 4.08
N ALA A 356 5.77 -25.31 3.32
CA ALA A 356 4.71 -25.88 2.50
C ALA A 356 4.43 -24.98 1.29
N PHE A 357 3.94 -25.60 0.22
CA PHE A 357 3.32 -24.91 -0.91
C PHE A 357 1.87 -25.34 -1.02
N ARG A 358 0.96 -24.41 -1.27
CA ARG A 358 -0.47 -24.69 -1.48
C ARG A 358 -0.94 -24.06 -2.78
N LEU A 359 -1.61 -24.84 -3.63
CA LEU A 359 -2.38 -24.30 -4.73
C LEU A 359 -3.74 -23.92 -4.18
N TRP A 360 -4.09 -22.64 -4.29
CA TRP A 360 -5.43 -22.14 -4.00
C TRP A 360 -6.20 -21.97 -5.32
N THR A 361 -7.45 -22.43 -5.36
CA THR A 361 -8.33 -22.28 -6.53
C THR A 361 -9.76 -21.92 -6.12
N ALA A 362 -10.46 -21.20 -6.99
CA ALA A 362 -11.89 -20.95 -6.90
C ALA A 362 -12.52 -21.07 -8.28
N ASP A 363 -13.65 -21.77 -8.38
CA ASP A 363 -14.45 -21.89 -9.60
C ASP A 363 -15.62 -20.92 -9.57
N SER A 364 -15.97 -20.36 -10.73
CA SER A 364 -17.06 -19.39 -10.86
C SER A 364 -17.76 -19.50 -12.22
N PRO A 365 -19.09 -19.26 -12.29
CA PRO A 365 -19.79 -19.17 -13.57
C PRO A 365 -19.39 -17.92 -14.38
N ASP A 366 -18.84 -16.88 -13.75
CA ASP A 366 -18.39 -15.65 -14.39
C ASP A 366 -16.98 -15.25 -13.92
N ARG A 367 -16.48 -14.10 -14.38
CA ARG A 367 -15.11 -13.66 -14.05
C ARG A 367 -15.03 -12.90 -12.71
N ASP A 368 -16.16 -12.67 -12.05
CA ASP A 368 -16.28 -11.92 -10.80
C ASP A 368 -16.23 -12.84 -9.58
N LEU A 369 -15.01 -13.18 -9.19
CA LEU A 369 -14.71 -14.16 -8.14
C LEU A 369 -14.94 -13.65 -6.71
N ARG A 370 -15.51 -12.45 -6.54
CA ARG A 370 -15.64 -11.79 -5.23
C ARG A 370 -16.53 -12.57 -4.26
N ASN A 371 -17.51 -13.32 -4.76
CA ASN A 371 -18.43 -14.14 -3.96
C ASN A 371 -18.08 -15.64 -3.94
N ASP A 372 -17.01 -16.06 -4.63
CA ASP A 372 -16.64 -17.46 -4.76
C ASP A 372 -15.66 -17.92 -3.67
N ARG A 373 -15.77 -19.20 -3.29
CA ARG A 373 -14.97 -19.79 -2.22
C ARG A 373 -13.68 -20.39 -2.77
N TRP A 374 -12.56 -19.99 -2.19
CA TRP A 374 -11.23 -20.53 -2.46
C TRP A 374 -10.98 -21.79 -1.61
N ALA A 375 -10.58 -22.87 -2.28
CA ALA A 375 -10.12 -24.12 -1.67
C ALA A 375 -8.62 -24.32 -1.95
N SER A 376 -7.96 -25.11 -1.11
CA SER A 376 -6.52 -25.39 -1.26
C SER A 376 -6.21 -26.87 -1.31
N GLU A 377 -5.15 -27.19 -2.04
CA GLU A 377 -4.46 -28.47 -1.99
C GLU A 377 -2.95 -28.23 -1.76
N GLU A 378 -2.31 -29.13 -1.01
CA GLU A 378 -0.86 -29.07 -0.81
C GLU A 378 -0.13 -29.59 -2.05
N LEU A 379 0.91 -28.85 -2.47
CA LEU A 379 1.72 -29.24 -3.60
C LEU A 379 2.97 -30.00 -3.16
N PRO A 380 3.32 -31.11 -3.82
CA PRO A 380 4.63 -31.72 -3.66
C PRO A 380 5.73 -30.69 -3.96
N SER A 381 6.74 -30.65 -3.10
CA SER A 381 7.89 -29.75 -3.28
C SER A 381 9.22 -30.47 -3.21
N ASN A 382 10.17 -30.04 -4.05
CA ASN A 382 11.58 -30.38 -3.89
C ASN A 382 12.09 -29.60 -2.67
N PRO A 383 12.58 -30.23 -1.58
CA PRO A 383 12.39 -29.79 -0.20
C PRO A 383 12.37 -28.27 -0.02
N GLY A 384 11.15 -27.71 -0.03
CA GLY A 384 10.86 -26.31 0.21
C GLY A 384 11.31 -25.29 -0.84
N ARG A 385 11.96 -25.69 -1.94
CA ARG A 385 12.56 -24.77 -2.92
C ARG A 385 11.77 -24.58 -4.19
N LYS A 386 10.99 -25.58 -4.58
CA LYS A 386 10.25 -25.59 -5.83
C LYS A 386 9.00 -26.44 -5.68
N ALA A 387 7.87 -25.92 -6.15
CA ALA A 387 6.64 -26.66 -6.36
C ALA A 387 6.20 -26.48 -7.82
N ALA A 388 5.62 -27.53 -8.39
CA ALA A 388 5.08 -27.50 -9.74
C ALA A 388 3.80 -28.35 -9.81
N THR A 389 2.83 -27.88 -10.59
CA THR A 389 1.55 -28.59 -10.81
C THR A 389 0.99 -28.22 -12.17
N GLN A 390 -0.02 -28.97 -12.61
CA GLN A 390 -0.78 -28.67 -13.81
C GLN A 390 -2.25 -28.47 -13.44
N LEU A 391 -2.78 -27.30 -13.77
CA LEU A 391 -4.15 -26.91 -13.51
C LEU A 391 -5.00 -27.11 -14.77
N SER A 392 -6.03 -27.94 -14.69
CA SER A 392 -7.01 -28.08 -15.77
C SER A 392 -7.92 -26.84 -15.84
N GLN A 393 -8.22 -26.38 -17.07
CA GLN A 393 -9.30 -25.41 -17.26
C GLN A 393 -10.65 -26.03 -16.92
N PRO A 394 -11.60 -25.24 -16.36
CA PRO A 394 -12.96 -25.71 -16.14
C PRO A 394 -13.66 -25.92 -17.48
N ALA A 395 -14.58 -26.89 -17.55
CA ALA A 395 -15.37 -27.17 -18.76
C ALA A 395 -16.33 -26.01 -19.14
N SER A 396 -16.72 -25.21 -18.14
CA SER A 396 -17.55 -24.01 -18.29
C SER A 396 -17.17 -23.00 -17.22
N GLY A 397 -17.36 -21.70 -17.49
CA GLY A 397 -17.06 -20.64 -16.53
C GLY A 397 -15.57 -20.36 -16.42
N TYR A 398 -15.14 -20.01 -15.21
CA TYR A 398 -13.79 -19.54 -14.93
C TYR A 398 -13.24 -20.19 -13.66
N ARG A 399 -11.92 -20.30 -13.60
CA ARG A 399 -11.17 -20.75 -12.44
C ARG A 399 -10.09 -19.75 -12.10
N ALA A 400 -10.14 -19.18 -10.91
CA ALA A 400 -9.04 -18.41 -10.35
C ALA A 400 -8.06 -19.31 -9.61
N TYR A 401 -6.80 -18.93 -9.61
CA TYR A 401 -5.74 -19.69 -8.95
C TYR A 401 -4.56 -18.81 -8.51
N LEU A 402 -3.89 -19.24 -7.44
CA LEU A 402 -2.61 -18.71 -6.97
C LEU A 402 -1.84 -19.79 -6.21
N VAL A 403 -0.52 -19.64 -6.06
CA VAL A 403 0.29 -20.51 -5.18
C VAL A 403 0.70 -19.72 -3.95
N GLU A 404 0.48 -20.30 -2.78
CA GLU A 404 0.97 -19.82 -1.49
C GLU A 404 2.19 -20.62 -1.05
N ALA A 405 3.19 -19.95 -0.48
CA ALA A 405 4.34 -20.56 0.18
C ALA A 405 4.40 -20.10 1.64
N GLU A 406 4.51 -21.06 2.55
CA GLU A 406 4.62 -20.82 3.99
C GLU A 406 6.08 -20.86 4.42
N PHE A 407 6.52 -19.89 5.23
CA PHE A 407 7.88 -19.74 5.70
C PHE A 407 7.91 -19.60 7.22
N THR A 408 9.11 -19.68 7.79
CA THR A 408 9.36 -19.41 9.22
C THR A 408 10.35 -18.25 9.32
N ALA A 409 9.99 -17.20 10.04
CA ALA A 409 10.89 -16.08 10.33
C ALA A 409 12.01 -16.54 11.28
N SER A 410 13.10 -15.80 11.38
CA SER A 410 14.20 -16.12 12.30
C SER A 410 13.78 -16.15 13.78
N THR A 411 12.63 -15.56 14.12
CA THR A 411 12.00 -15.63 15.46
C THR A 411 11.07 -16.84 15.65
N GLY A 412 11.01 -17.77 14.70
CA GLY A 412 10.21 -18.99 14.78
C GLY A 412 8.74 -18.86 14.36
N HIS A 413 8.25 -17.66 14.12
CA HIS A 413 6.87 -17.41 13.70
C HIS A 413 6.65 -17.69 12.22
N ALA A 414 5.52 -18.31 11.89
CA ALA A 414 5.10 -18.53 10.51
C ALA A 414 4.74 -17.20 9.81
N TYR A 415 5.00 -17.14 8.51
CA TYR A 415 4.46 -16.12 7.62
C TYR A 415 4.25 -16.72 6.23
N LYS A 416 3.42 -16.08 5.41
CA LYS A 416 3.05 -16.59 4.09
C LYS A 416 3.30 -15.56 3.02
N LEU A 417 3.67 -16.04 1.85
CA LEU A 417 3.76 -15.25 0.63
C LEU A 417 3.02 -15.99 -0.48
N SER A 418 2.64 -15.27 -1.52
CA SER A 418 1.85 -15.79 -2.62
C SER A 418 2.46 -15.38 -3.95
N THR A 419 2.04 -16.05 -5.02
CA THR A 419 2.16 -15.53 -6.39
C THR A 419 1.09 -14.47 -6.66
N GLU A 420 1.12 -13.86 -7.85
CA GLU A 420 -0.08 -13.25 -8.42
C GLU A 420 -1.23 -14.26 -8.52
N ALA A 421 -2.46 -13.76 -8.42
CA ALA A 421 -3.64 -14.52 -8.77
C ALA A 421 -3.94 -14.33 -10.26
N ARG A 422 -4.40 -15.41 -10.92
CA ARG A 422 -4.79 -15.41 -12.32
C ARG A 422 -6.12 -16.13 -12.49
N VAL A 423 -6.80 -15.87 -13.59
CA VAL A 423 -8.07 -16.51 -13.95
C VAL A 423 -7.90 -17.22 -15.29
N THR A 424 -8.44 -18.43 -15.41
CA THR A 424 -8.44 -19.23 -16.64
C THR A 424 -9.84 -19.75 -16.97
N PRO A 425 -10.27 -19.80 -18.24
CA PRO A 425 -9.56 -19.29 -19.42
C PRO A 425 -9.38 -17.76 -19.33
N ASP A 426 -8.22 -17.27 -19.78
CA ASP A 426 -7.95 -15.82 -19.88
C ASP A 426 -8.55 -15.28 -21.18
N THR A 427 -9.82 -15.61 -21.42
CA THR A 427 -10.61 -15.11 -22.54
C THR A 427 -11.28 -13.82 -22.12
N GLN A 428 -11.36 -12.86 -23.04
CA GLN A 428 -12.23 -11.71 -22.86
C GLN A 428 -13.67 -12.23 -22.74
N PRO A 429 -14.45 -11.88 -21.70
CA PRO A 429 -15.86 -12.24 -21.69
C PRO A 429 -16.52 -11.66 -22.94
N ALA A 430 -17.40 -12.44 -23.58
CA ALA A 430 -18.13 -11.98 -24.74
C ALA A 430 -18.81 -10.65 -24.39
N GLN A 431 -18.64 -9.63 -25.23
CA GLN A 431 -19.40 -8.39 -25.10
C GLN A 431 -20.88 -8.76 -25.11
N LYS A 432 -21.56 -8.57 -23.98
CA LYS A 432 -23.00 -8.79 -23.86
C LYS A 432 -23.77 -7.67 -24.52
#